data_AF-A0A9E4WCG9-F1
#
_entry.id   AF-A0A9E4WCG9-F1
#
_cell.length_a   1.000
_cell.length_b   1.000
_cell.length_c   1.000
_cell.angle_alpha   90.00
_cell.angle_beta   90.00
_cell.angle_gamma   90.00
#
_symmetry.space_group_name_H-M   'P 1'
#
loop_
_entity.id
_entity.type
_entity.pdbx_description
1 polymer ?
#
loop_
_entity_poly.entity_id
_entity_poly.type
_entity_poly.pdbx_seq_one_letter_code
_entity_poly.pdbx_strand_id
1 'polypeptide(L)'
;FSFMWYRINITFPETVDGHPVKGVRVQFETCIDDYGEIWIDGECDRDRGVIQGFNVPQRVLITADATPGEQHTIALLAANGPLAAPGGTVFCRYANLAFEWTGV
;
A
#
# COMPACT_ATOMS: atom_id res chain seq x y z
N PHE A 1 9.37 -13.11 -16.84
CA PHE A 1 8.79 -11.80 -16.71
C PHE A 1 7.37 -11.98 -16.27
N SER A 2 7.19 -11.74 -14.98
CA SER A 2 5.90 -11.73 -14.32
C SER A 2 5.60 -10.29 -13.98
N PHE A 3 4.38 -9.86 -14.26
CA PHE A 3 3.92 -8.48 -14.10
C PHE A 3 2.47 -8.50 -13.67
N MET A 4 2.20 -8.11 -12.43
CA MET A 4 0.89 -8.24 -11.81
C MET A 4 0.48 -6.96 -11.11
N TRP A 5 -0.78 -6.61 -11.31
CA TRP A 5 -1.46 -5.56 -10.56
C TRP A 5 -2.36 -6.17 -9.51
N TYR A 6 -2.25 -5.65 -8.28
CA TYR A 6 -3.22 -5.85 -7.22
C TYR A 6 -3.95 -4.53 -7.00
N ARG A 7 -5.27 -4.55 -6.80
CA ARG A 7 -6.04 -3.34 -6.54
C ARG A 7 -7.14 -3.60 -5.53
N ILE A 8 -7.31 -2.67 -4.61
CA ILE A 8 -8.42 -2.65 -3.66
C ILE A 8 -8.96 -1.23 -3.53
N ASN A 9 -10.29 -1.12 -3.40
CA ASN A 9 -10.94 0.12 -2.99
C ASN A 9 -11.32 -0.05 -1.52
N ILE A 10 -10.92 0.91 -0.69
CA ILE A 10 -11.23 0.92 0.73
C ILE A 10 -12.14 2.09 1.06
N THR A 11 -12.92 1.94 2.13
CA THR A 11 -13.67 3.02 2.75
C THR A 11 -13.25 3.07 4.21
N PHE A 12 -12.87 4.26 4.70
CA PHE A 12 -12.53 4.40 6.11
C PHE A 12 -13.77 4.24 7.00
N PRO A 13 -13.72 3.37 8.02
CA PRO A 13 -14.82 3.21 8.96
C PRO A 13 -14.86 4.38 9.96
N GLU A 14 -15.94 4.46 10.74
CA GLU A 14 -16.05 5.41 11.85
C GLU A 14 -15.01 5.14 12.95
N THR A 15 -14.78 3.85 13.24
CA THR A 15 -13.84 3.40 14.28
C THR A 15 -13.05 2.18 13.81
N VAL A 16 -11.85 2.03 14.36
CA VAL A 16 -11.04 0.81 14.29
C VAL A 16 -10.68 0.44 15.72
N ASP A 17 -11.01 -0.79 16.13
CA ASP A 17 -10.81 -1.27 17.51
C ASP A 17 -11.39 -0.33 18.59
N GLY A 18 -12.55 0.29 18.31
CA GLY A 18 -13.20 1.24 19.22
C GLY A 18 -12.60 2.65 19.25
N HIS A 19 -11.46 2.88 18.57
CA HIS A 19 -10.87 4.21 18.46
C HIS A 19 -11.41 4.97 17.23
N PRO A 20 -11.69 6.28 17.34
CA PRO A 20 -12.17 7.08 16.21
C PRO A 20 -11.10 7.18 15.11
N VAL A 21 -11.53 7.07 13.85
CA VAL A 21 -10.65 7.26 12.67
C VAL A 21 -10.47 8.73 12.33
N LYS A 22 -11.45 9.57 12.66
CA LYS A 22 -11.44 10.99 12.31
C LYS A 22 -10.17 11.70 12.79
N GLY A 23 -9.49 12.36 11.87
CA GLY A 23 -8.27 13.14 12.13
C GLY A 23 -7.01 12.32 12.37
N VAL A 24 -7.07 11.01 12.17
CA VAL A 24 -5.93 10.11 12.36
C VAL A 24 -5.07 10.07 11.11
N ARG A 25 -3.75 9.99 11.29
CA ARG A 25 -2.81 9.70 10.21
C ARG A 25 -2.92 8.23 9.82
N VAL A 26 -3.11 7.97 8.53
CA VAL A 26 -3.26 6.62 7.98
C VAL A 26 -2.17 6.35 6.97
N GLN A 27 -1.45 5.25 7.17
CA GLN A 27 -0.40 4.79 6.26
C GLN A 27 -0.77 3.42 5.69
N PHE A 28 -0.40 3.18 4.43
CA PHE A 28 -0.46 1.85 3.84
C PHE A 28 0.87 1.12 4.02
N GLU A 29 0.81 -0.12 4.47
CA GLU A 29 1.98 -0.99 4.65
C GLU A 29 1.85 -2.27 3.83
N THR A 30 2.91 -2.62 3.12
CA THR A 30 2.97 -3.86 2.34
C THR A 30 4.39 -4.42 2.30
N CYS A 31 4.56 -5.55 1.62
CA CYS A 31 5.84 -6.17 1.34
C CYS A 31 5.70 -6.97 0.05
N ILE A 32 6.33 -6.47 -1.02
CA ILE A 32 6.26 -7.03 -2.37
C ILE A 32 7.57 -7.80 -2.69
N ASP A 33 7.43 -8.89 -3.44
CA ASP A 33 8.52 -9.68 -4.02
C ASP A 33 8.29 -9.79 -5.53
N ASP A 34 9.20 -9.44 -6.43
CA ASP A 34 10.48 -8.74 -6.32
C ASP A 34 10.29 -7.21 -6.39
N TYR A 35 10.27 -6.60 -7.58
CA TYR A 35 10.03 -5.17 -7.75
C TYR A 35 8.64 -4.77 -7.29
N GLY A 36 8.50 -3.66 -6.57
CA GLY A 36 7.23 -3.15 -6.08
C GLY A 36 7.02 -1.65 -6.32
N GLU A 37 5.82 -1.28 -6.75
CA GLU A 37 5.31 0.09 -6.69
C GLU A 37 3.98 0.15 -5.92
N ILE A 38 3.76 1.26 -5.21
CA ILE A 38 2.53 1.55 -4.48
C ILE A 38 1.92 2.83 -5.05
N TRP A 39 0.65 2.73 -5.42
CA TRP A 39 -0.15 3.80 -5.99
C TRP A 39 -1.36 4.05 -5.10
N ILE A 40 -1.53 5.30 -4.66
CA ILE A 40 -2.68 5.76 -3.87
C ILE A 40 -3.45 6.75 -4.73
N ASP A 41 -4.72 6.46 -5.02
CA ASP A 41 -5.62 7.29 -5.83
C ASP A 41 -5.07 7.68 -7.20
N GLY A 42 -4.29 6.77 -7.81
CA GLY A 42 -3.67 6.98 -9.12
C GLY A 42 -2.34 7.73 -9.09
N GLU A 43 -1.84 8.10 -7.92
CA GLU A 43 -0.55 8.75 -7.73
C GLU A 43 0.46 7.83 -7.05
N CYS A 44 1.71 7.90 -7.49
CA CYS A 44 2.81 7.11 -6.93
C CYS A 44 3.81 8.02 -6.24
N ASP A 45 3.99 7.83 -4.93
CA ASP A 45 5.06 8.50 -4.16
C ASP A 45 6.40 7.99 -4.68
N ARG A 46 7.15 8.83 -5.40
CA ARG A 46 8.44 8.41 -6.00
C ARG A 46 9.57 8.30 -4.98
N ASP A 47 9.40 8.83 -3.78
CA ASP A 47 10.40 8.76 -2.72
C ASP A 47 10.27 7.46 -1.91
N ARG A 48 9.03 7.01 -1.66
CA ARG A 48 8.74 5.84 -0.79
C ARG A 48 7.94 4.71 -1.45
N GLY A 49 7.24 5.00 -2.53
CA GLY A 49 6.31 4.10 -3.21
C GLY A 49 6.89 3.43 -4.45
N VAL A 50 8.15 3.64 -4.82
CA VAL A 50 8.77 3.09 -6.05
C VAL A 50 10.06 2.35 -5.72
N ILE A 51 10.36 1.27 -6.46
CA ILE A 51 11.62 0.48 -6.39
C ILE A 51 11.85 -0.21 -5.03
N GLN A 52 10.91 -0.14 -4.09
CA GLN A 52 10.97 -0.94 -2.88
C GLN A 52 10.32 -2.30 -3.14
N GLY A 53 11.07 -3.36 -2.85
CA GLY A 53 10.77 -4.70 -3.31
C GLY A 53 11.72 -5.70 -2.65
N PHE A 54 11.85 -6.91 -3.20
CA PHE A 54 12.72 -7.96 -2.68
C PHE A 54 12.41 -8.31 -1.22
N ASN A 55 11.12 -8.38 -0.87
CA ASN A 55 10.65 -8.66 0.47
C ASN A 55 11.04 -7.61 1.53
N VAL A 56 11.33 -6.37 1.12
CA VAL A 56 11.52 -5.26 2.05
C VAL A 56 10.14 -4.71 2.45
N PRO A 57 9.87 -4.42 3.74
CA PRO A 57 8.67 -3.70 4.16
C PRO A 57 8.60 -2.31 3.53
N GLN A 58 7.43 -1.98 2.99
CA GLN A 58 7.15 -0.70 2.34
C GLN A 58 6.04 0.02 3.09
N ARG A 59 6.17 1.35 3.20
CA ARG A 59 5.17 2.17 3.89
C ARG A 59 5.01 3.53 3.21
N VAL A 60 3.78 3.86 2.86
CA VAL A 60 3.42 5.17 2.25
C VAL A 60 2.28 5.82 3.01
N LEU A 61 2.26 7.16 3.02
CA LEU A 61 1.16 7.92 3.63
C LEU A 61 -0.05 7.87 2.69
N ILE A 62 -1.24 7.56 3.23
CA ILE A 62 -2.50 7.77 2.49
C ILE A 62 -3.01 9.18 2.80
N THR A 63 -3.20 9.49 4.08
CA THR A 63 -3.63 10.81 4.54
C THR A 63 -3.12 11.09 5.95
N ALA A 64 -2.92 12.37 6.27
CA ALA A 64 -2.59 12.82 7.62
C ALA A 64 -3.82 13.21 8.46
N ASP A 65 -5.00 13.30 7.84
CA ASP A 65 -6.24 13.80 8.44
C ASP A 65 -7.44 13.00 7.90
N ALA A 66 -7.58 11.76 8.35
CA ALA A 66 -8.59 10.85 7.81
C ALA A 66 -10.03 11.29 8.12
N THR A 67 -10.93 11.11 7.16
CA THR A 67 -12.37 11.33 7.34
C THR A 67 -13.14 10.02 7.21
N PRO A 68 -14.01 9.63 8.17
CA PRO A 68 -14.88 8.46 8.00
C PRO A 68 -15.73 8.56 6.73
N GLY A 69 -15.87 7.44 6.01
CA GLY A 69 -16.55 7.37 4.72
C GLY A 69 -15.71 7.81 3.51
N GLU A 70 -14.53 8.40 3.74
CA GLU A 70 -13.54 8.67 2.69
C GLU A 70 -13.12 7.36 2.02
N GLN A 71 -12.93 7.40 0.71
CA GLN A 71 -12.58 6.24 -0.11
C GLN A 71 -11.24 6.46 -0.78
N HIS A 72 -10.42 5.42 -0.78
CA HIS A 72 -9.14 5.41 -1.48
C HIS A 72 -9.00 4.17 -2.34
N THR A 73 -8.41 4.33 -3.53
CA THR A 73 -7.96 3.24 -4.38
C THR A 73 -6.49 3.00 -4.12
N ILE A 74 -6.15 1.78 -3.69
CA ILE A 74 -4.77 1.34 -3.51
C ILE A 74 -4.45 0.35 -4.63
N ALA A 75 -3.41 0.62 -5.40
CA ALA A 75 -2.91 -0.28 -6.43
C ALA A 75 -1.43 -0.59 -6.19
N LEU A 76 -1.06 -1.86 -6.39
CA LEU A 76 0.31 -2.33 -6.28
C LEU A 76 0.73 -2.89 -7.61
N LEU A 77 1.87 -2.43 -8.12
CA LEU A 77 2.53 -3.07 -9.24
C LEU A 77 3.65 -3.96 -8.71
N ALA A 78 3.65 -5.22 -9.12
CA ALA A 78 4.73 -6.15 -8.82
C ALA A 78 5.34 -6.70 -10.11
N ALA A 79 6.66 -6.76 -10.19
CA ALA A 79 7.37 -7.28 -11.36
C ALA A 79 8.57 -8.18 -11.00
N ASN A 80 8.79 -9.23 -11.79
CA ASN A 80 9.94 -10.13 -11.65
C ASN A 80 10.51 -10.50 -13.03
N GLY A 81 11.83 -10.41 -13.18
CA GLY A 81 12.59 -10.66 -14.40
C GLY A 81 13.23 -12.05 -14.46
N PRO A 82 14.08 -12.32 -15.48
CA PRO A 82 14.49 -11.41 -16.54
C PRO A 82 13.45 -11.30 -17.68
N LEU A 83 13.48 -10.19 -18.43
CA LEU A 83 12.59 -9.97 -19.57
C LEU A 83 12.89 -10.91 -20.74
N ALA A 84 14.18 -11.12 -21.05
CA ALA A 84 14.63 -11.94 -22.18
C ALA A 84 14.62 -13.46 -21.91
N ALA A 85 14.45 -13.88 -20.66
CA ALA A 85 14.27 -15.28 -20.29
C ALA A 85 13.22 -15.39 -19.17
N PRO A 86 11.92 -15.23 -19.52
CA PRO A 86 10.88 -15.19 -18.52
C PRO A 86 10.85 -16.39 -17.58
N GLY A 87 11.06 -16.12 -16.30
CA GLY A 87 10.82 -17.01 -15.17
C GLY A 87 10.45 -16.17 -13.94
N GLY A 88 10.06 -16.82 -12.85
CA GLY A 88 9.78 -16.16 -11.56
C GLY A 88 8.30 -15.84 -11.32
N THR A 89 7.94 -15.71 -10.04
CA THR A 89 6.62 -15.31 -9.56
C THR A 89 6.71 -13.94 -8.88
N VAL A 90 5.57 -13.29 -8.67
CA VAL A 90 5.49 -12.16 -7.73
C VAL A 90 4.41 -12.45 -6.71
N PHE A 91 4.51 -11.83 -5.54
CA PHE A 91 3.43 -11.83 -4.56
C PHE A 91 3.48 -10.59 -3.69
N CYS A 92 2.33 -10.27 -3.11
CA CYS A 92 2.17 -9.31 -2.03
C CYS A 92 1.93 -10.09 -0.73
N ARG A 93 2.80 -9.93 0.28
CA ARG A 93 2.69 -10.70 1.53
C ARG A 93 1.54 -10.25 2.41
N TYR A 94 1.30 -8.95 2.47
CA TYR A 94 0.24 -8.33 3.27
C TYR A 94 -0.11 -6.94 2.69
N ALA A 95 -1.30 -6.46 3.02
CA ALA A 95 -1.79 -5.15 2.65
C ALA A 95 -2.54 -4.56 3.85
N ASN A 96 -1.81 -3.80 4.68
CA ASN A 96 -2.30 -3.30 5.96
C ASN A 96 -2.54 -1.79 5.91
N LEU A 97 -3.55 -1.34 6.64
CA LEU A 97 -3.74 0.06 6.97
C LEU A 97 -3.30 0.28 8.42
N ALA A 98 -2.33 1.17 8.61
CA ALA A 98 -1.84 1.57 9.92
C ALA A 98 -2.46 2.92 10.30
N PHE A 99 -3.42 2.89 11.24
CA PHE A 99 -4.03 4.06 11.86
C PHE A 99 -3.18 4.47 13.06
N GLU A 100 -2.64 5.70 13.04
CA GLU A 100 -1.68 6.18 14.04
C GLU A 100 -2.34 7.14 15.03
N TRP A 101 -2.89 6.59 16.12
CA TRP A 101 -3.31 7.40 17.25
C TRP A 101 -2.09 7.89 18.03
N THR A 102 -1.92 9.20 18.13
CA THR A 102 -1.02 9.77 19.14
C THR A 102 -1.70 9.62 20.50
N GLY A 103 -0.96 9.09 21.48
CA GLY A 103 -1.49 8.50 22.71
C GLY A 103 -2.68 9.24 23.33
N VAL A 104 -3.74 8.47 23.61
CA VAL A 104 -4.86 8.86 24.45
C VAL A 104 -4.41 8.91 25.91
#